data_AF-A0A2T7KGD3-F1
#
_entry.id   AF-A0A2T7KGD3-F1
#
_cell.length_a   1.000
_cell.length_b   1.000
_cell.length_c   1.000
_cell.angle_alpha   90.00
_cell.angle_beta   90.00
_cell.angle_gamma   90.00
#
_symmetry.space_group_name_H-M   'P 1'
#
loop_
_entity.id
_entity.type
_entity.pdbx_description
1 polymer ?
#
loop_
_entity_poly.entity_id
_entity_poly.type
_entity_poly.pdbx_seq_one_letter_code
_entity_poly.pdbx_strand_id
1 'polypeptide(L)'
;MGHAVMTHAPTQPSLIRTTNLTTTLATQVDDLLNQADDYADNRELTASTLIHAQVIHLIGIRPPASGELARCTCQGCYCDRIYDAAAARTYMDGTVEFAQCPYCADEHPLTGDE
;
A
#
# COMPACT_ATOMS: atom_id res chain seq x y z
N MET A 1 21.97 38.06 11.39
CA MET A 1 21.60 36.72 11.91
C MET A 1 20.68 36.10 10.89
N GLY A 2 21.20 35.17 10.08
CA GLY A 2 20.44 34.57 8.99
C GLY A 2 19.53 33.48 9.51
N HIS A 3 18.22 33.69 9.43
CA HIS A 3 17.24 32.63 9.66
C HIS A 3 17.32 31.68 8.46
N ALA A 4 17.87 30.48 8.68
CA ALA A 4 17.78 29.41 7.72
C ALA A 4 16.30 29.02 7.60
N VAL A 5 15.68 29.39 6.47
CA VAL A 5 14.37 28.88 6.08
C VAL A 5 14.59 27.41 5.72
N MET A 6 14.21 26.50 6.61
CA MET A 6 14.09 25.10 6.24
C MET A 6 12.94 25.00 5.24
N THR A 7 13.30 24.90 3.96
CA THR A 7 12.41 24.49 2.88
C THR A 7 11.76 23.18 3.33
N HIS A 8 10.47 23.23 3.69
CA HIS A 8 9.74 22.04 4.10
C HIS A 8 9.82 21.06 2.94
N ALA A 9 10.50 19.93 3.14
CA ALA A 9 10.41 18.83 2.20
C ALA A 9 8.91 18.55 1.98
N PRO A 10 8.43 18.49 0.72
CA PRO A 10 7.03 18.22 0.47
C PRO A 10 6.66 16.97 1.26
N THR A 11 5.64 17.08 2.11
CA THR A 11 5.10 15.96 2.87
C THR A 11 4.43 15.03 1.88
N GLN A 12 5.23 14.23 1.18
CA GLN A 12 4.73 13.15 0.36
C GLN A 12 3.88 12.25 1.27
N PRO A 13 2.67 11.90 0.83
CA PRO A 13 1.80 11.07 1.62
C PRO A 13 2.44 9.68 1.78
N SER A 14 2.21 9.03 2.93
CA SER A 14 2.66 7.65 3.19
C SER A 14 1.64 6.59 2.74
N LEU A 15 0.50 7.03 2.21
CA LEU A 15 -0.57 6.19 1.68
C LEU A 15 -1.37 6.99 0.65
N ILE A 16 -2.01 6.30 -0.29
CA ILE A 16 -2.89 6.95 -1.27
C ILE A 16 -4.13 6.09 -1.50
N ARG A 17 -5.22 6.72 -1.93
CA ARG A 17 -6.43 6.07 -2.42
C ARG A 17 -6.34 5.98 -3.94
N THR A 18 -6.58 4.82 -4.55
CA THR A 18 -6.52 4.68 -6.01
C THR A 18 -7.57 5.55 -6.72
N THR A 19 -8.68 5.90 -6.07
CA THR A 19 -9.66 6.88 -6.60
C THR A 19 -9.10 8.29 -6.76
N ASN A 20 -7.99 8.60 -6.08
CA ASN A 20 -7.31 9.90 -6.26
C ASN A 20 -6.37 9.89 -7.47
N LEU A 21 -6.16 8.73 -8.10
CA LEU A 21 -5.39 8.58 -9.33
C LEU A 21 -6.32 8.72 -10.54
N THR A 22 -5.76 9.06 -11.70
CA THR A 22 -6.50 8.91 -12.95
C THR A 22 -6.79 7.43 -13.19
N THR A 23 -7.87 7.09 -13.90
CA THR A 23 -8.23 5.69 -14.17
C THR A 23 -7.09 4.92 -14.82
N THR A 24 -6.41 5.52 -15.80
CA THR A 24 -5.23 4.91 -16.44
C THR A 24 -4.11 4.62 -15.45
N LEU A 25 -3.83 5.56 -14.55
CA LEU A 25 -2.79 5.40 -13.54
C LEU A 25 -3.17 4.35 -12.49
N ALA A 26 -4.43 4.32 -12.06
CA ALA A 26 -4.95 3.32 -11.14
C ALA A 26 -4.83 1.90 -11.72
N THR A 27 -5.24 1.70 -12.98
CA THR A 27 -5.08 0.40 -13.68
C THR A 27 -3.62 0.00 -13.77
N GLN A 28 -2.73 0.92 -14.18
CA GLN A 28 -1.31 0.63 -14.28
C GLN A 28 -0.69 0.24 -12.93
N VAL A 29 -1.08 0.91 -11.86
CA VAL A 29 -0.62 0.59 -10.50
C VAL A 29 -1.14 -0.76 -10.05
N ASP A 30 -2.39 -1.09 -10.36
CA ASP A 30 -2.96 -2.41 -10.03
C ASP A 30 -2.22 -3.54 -10.78
N ASP A 31 -2.00 -3.39 -12.08
CA ASP A 31 -1.27 -4.34 -12.91
C ASP A 31 0.17 -4.57 -12.39
N LEU A 32 0.86 -3.49 -12.00
CA LEU A 32 2.21 -3.59 -11.42
C LEU A 32 2.19 -4.28 -10.06
N LEU A 33 1.23 -4.00 -9.19
CA LEU A 33 1.15 -4.67 -7.89
C LEU A 33 0.79 -6.15 -8.06
N ASN A 34 -0.10 -6.51 -8.98
CA ASN A 34 -0.36 -7.91 -9.33
C ASN A 34 0.92 -8.60 -9.83
N GLN A 35 1.72 -7.92 -10.66
CA GLN A 35 3.00 -8.46 -11.13
C GLN A 35 4.03 -8.62 -9.99
N ALA A 36 4.06 -7.70 -9.02
CA ALA A 36 4.93 -7.82 -7.84
C ALA A 36 4.56 -9.02 -6.98
N ASP A 37 3.25 -9.27 -6.81
CA ASP A 37 2.71 -10.43 -6.10
C ASP A 37 3.10 -11.73 -6.83
N ASP A 38 2.92 -11.80 -8.16
CA ASP A 38 3.33 -12.94 -8.98
C ASP A 38 4.83 -13.24 -8.85
N TYR A 39 5.69 -12.21 -8.86
CA TYR A 39 7.13 -12.39 -8.65
C TYR A 39 7.46 -12.89 -7.25
N ALA A 40 6.77 -12.39 -6.21
CA ALA A 40 6.96 -12.85 -4.84
C ALA A 40 6.58 -14.34 -4.70
N ASP A 41 5.46 -14.76 -5.29
CA ASP A 41 4.99 -16.14 -5.32
C ASP A 41 5.97 -17.09 -6.02
N ASN A 42 6.66 -16.59 -7.05
CA ASN A 42 7.71 -17.33 -7.76
C ASN A 42 9.10 -17.21 -7.13
N ARG A 43 9.21 -16.58 -5.94
CA ARG A 43 10.47 -16.35 -5.19
C ARG A 43 11.47 -15.44 -5.91
N GLU A 44 11.00 -14.63 -6.86
CA GLU A 44 11.77 -13.62 -7.59
C GLU A 44 11.78 -12.27 -6.83
N LEU A 45 12.25 -12.30 -5.59
CA LEU A 45 12.11 -11.17 -4.64
C LEU A 45 12.74 -9.86 -5.15
N THR A 46 13.88 -9.93 -5.85
CA THR A 46 14.51 -8.75 -6.45
C THR A 46 13.60 -8.08 -7.48
N ALA A 47 12.90 -8.86 -8.30
CA ALA A 47 11.98 -8.32 -9.30
C ALA A 47 10.77 -7.68 -8.60
N SER A 48 10.20 -8.36 -7.61
CA SER A 48 9.11 -7.82 -6.78
C SER A 48 9.49 -6.48 -6.12
N THR A 49 10.65 -6.39 -5.46
CA THR A 49 11.13 -5.13 -4.85
C THR A 49 11.29 -3.99 -5.87
N LEU A 50 11.79 -4.28 -7.08
CA LEU A 50 11.93 -3.27 -8.13
C LEU A 50 10.58 -2.74 -8.60
N ILE A 51 9.57 -3.60 -8.71
CA ILE A 51 8.21 -3.19 -9.06
C ILE A 51 7.60 -2.33 -7.96
N HIS A 52 7.77 -2.68 -6.68
CA HIS A 52 7.32 -1.80 -5.58
C HIS A 52 7.99 -0.42 -5.65
N ALA A 53 9.30 -0.35 -5.87
CA ALA A 53 10.01 0.92 -6.05
C ALA A 53 9.47 1.74 -7.23
N GLN A 54 9.13 1.08 -8.35
CA GLN A 54 8.51 1.71 -9.50
C GLN A 54 7.12 2.29 -9.15
N VAL A 55 6.28 1.53 -8.46
CA VAL A 55 4.95 1.99 -8.05
C VAL A 55 5.05 3.19 -7.10
N ILE A 56 5.93 3.13 -6.10
CA ILE A 56 6.21 4.24 -5.17
C ILE A 56 6.54 5.53 -5.93
N HIS A 57 7.43 5.43 -6.92
CA HIS A 57 7.82 6.57 -7.75
C HIS A 57 6.64 7.09 -8.59
N LEU A 58 5.87 6.18 -9.19
CA LEU A 58 4.76 6.48 -10.08
C LEU A 58 3.60 7.22 -9.38
N ILE A 59 3.27 6.84 -8.14
CA ILE A 59 2.17 7.46 -7.37
C ILE A 59 2.63 8.58 -6.45
N GLY A 60 3.94 8.86 -6.38
CA GLY A 60 4.49 10.01 -5.68
C GLY A 60 4.37 9.95 -4.14
N ILE A 61 4.31 8.75 -3.57
CA ILE A 61 4.28 8.57 -2.11
C ILE A 61 5.69 8.54 -1.54
N ARG A 62 5.79 8.78 -0.22
CA ARG A 62 7.04 8.54 0.50
C ARG A 62 7.36 7.05 0.44
N PRO A 63 8.62 6.65 0.15
CA PRO A 63 9.02 5.25 0.23
C PRO A 63 8.66 4.65 1.61
N PRO A 64 7.96 3.51 1.64
CA PRO A 64 7.65 2.78 2.86
C PRO A 64 8.94 2.28 3.53
N ALA A 65 8.89 2.10 4.84
CA ALA A 65 10.06 1.61 5.60
C ALA A 65 10.37 0.14 5.26
N SER A 66 9.34 -0.64 4.92
CA SER A 66 9.47 -2.01 4.42
C SER A 66 10.07 -2.11 3.02
N GLY A 67 9.92 -1.06 2.20
CA GLY A 67 10.16 -1.11 0.76
C GLY A 67 9.04 -1.79 -0.03
N GLU A 68 7.97 -2.23 0.63
CA GLU A 68 6.86 -2.98 0.04
C GLU A 68 5.54 -2.23 0.23
N LEU A 69 4.66 -2.38 -0.76
CA LEU A 69 3.32 -1.80 -0.75
C LEU A 69 2.29 -2.90 -0.64
N ALA A 70 1.23 -2.63 0.11
CA ALA A 70 0.06 -3.49 0.19
C ALA A 70 -1.21 -2.75 -0.28
N ARG A 71 -2.18 -3.53 -0.77
CA ARG A 71 -3.54 -3.09 -1.07
C ARG A 71 -4.48 -3.56 0.05
N CYS A 72 -5.47 -2.77 0.44
CA CYS A 72 -6.51 -3.26 1.36
C CYS A 72 -7.29 -4.35 0.64
N THR A 73 -7.37 -5.56 1.21
CA THR A 73 -8.17 -6.67 0.67
C THR A 73 -9.37 -6.95 1.58
N CYS A 74 -9.94 -5.86 2.05
CA CYS A 74 -10.97 -5.79 3.07
C CYS A 74 -12.31 -6.29 2.47
N GLN A 75 -12.82 -7.46 2.92
CA GLN A 75 -14.04 -8.07 2.38
C GLN A 75 -15.26 -7.16 2.64
N GLY A 76 -16.10 -6.96 1.63
CA GLY A 76 -17.27 -6.09 1.73
C GLY A 76 -16.95 -4.60 1.95
N CYS A 77 -15.68 -4.20 1.86
CA CYS A 77 -15.24 -2.82 2.05
C CYS A 77 -14.79 -2.22 0.70
N TYR A 78 -15.22 -1.00 0.41
CA TYR A 78 -14.79 -0.25 -0.79
C TYR A 78 -13.46 0.49 -0.54
N CYS A 79 -12.56 -0.07 0.27
CA CYS A 79 -11.28 0.55 0.56
C CYS A 79 -10.30 0.30 -0.58
N ASP A 80 -9.78 1.39 -1.11
CA ASP A 80 -8.97 1.43 -2.31
C ASP A 80 -7.56 1.95 -1.99
N ARG A 81 -7.13 1.78 -0.73
CA ARG A 81 -5.87 2.33 -0.23
C ARG A 81 -4.68 1.44 -0.59
N ILE A 82 -3.63 2.10 -1.04
CA ILE A 82 -2.26 1.58 -1.16
C ILE A 82 -1.43 2.17 -0.03
N TYR A 83 -0.75 1.33 0.72
CA TYR A 83 -0.06 1.70 1.96
C TYR A 83 1.21 0.85 2.17
N ASP A 84 2.04 1.24 3.15
CA ASP A 84 3.22 0.47 3.57
C ASP A 84 2.80 -0.92 4.06
N ALA A 85 3.34 -1.98 3.46
CA ALA A 85 3.00 -3.35 3.84
C ALA A 85 3.27 -3.65 5.34
N ALA A 86 4.28 -3.01 5.95
CA ALA A 86 4.57 -3.17 7.38
C ALA A 86 3.48 -2.58 8.30
N ALA A 87 2.58 -1.74 7.77
CA ALA A 87 1.43 -1.24 8.48
C ALA A 87 0.19 -2.12 8.30
N ALA A 88 0.27 -3.23 7.57
CA ALA A 88 -0.85 -4.14 7.38
C ALA A 88 -1.23 -4.79 8.71
N ARG A 89 -2.53 -4.84 8.97
CA ARG A 89 -3.10 -5.70 10.00
C ARG A 89 -3.78 -6.86 9.30
N THR A 90 -3.38 -8.09 9.63
CA THR A 90 -4.00 -9.27 9.04
C THR A 90 -5.19 -9.72 9.89
N TYR A 91 -6.25 -10.17 9.24
CA TYR A 91 -7.38 -10.84 9.88
C TYR A 91 -7.65 -12.16 9.17
N MET A 92 -8.20 -13.11 9.92
CA MET A 92 -8.64 -14.39 9.42
C MET A 92 -10.16 -14.38 9.28
N ASP A 93 -10.64 -14.80 8.12
CA ASP A 93 -12.03 -15.22 7.93
C ASP A 93 -12.01 -16.70 7.48
N GLY A 94 -12.39 -17.57 8.42
CA GLY A 94 -12.17 -19.01 8.33
C GLY A 94 -10.68 -19.37 8.20
N THR A 95 -10.27 -19.84 7.01
CA THR A 95 -8.89 -20.21 6.70
C THR A 95 -8.16 -19.21 5.79
N VAL A 96 -8.82 -18.10 5.44
CA VAL A 96 -8.26 -17.11 4.52
C VAL A 96 -7.74 -15.92 5.32
N GLU A 97 -6.46 -15.62 5.13
CA GLU A 97 -5.85 -14.41 5.68
C GLU A 97 -6.06 -13.24 4.72
N PHE A 98 -6.44 -12.10 5.27
CA PHE A 98 -6.67 -10.87 4.53
C PHE A 98 -5.86 -9.72 5.14
N ALA A 99 -5.28 -8.87 4.30
CA ALA A 99 -4.52 -7.71 4.71
C ALA A 99 -5.42 -6.47 4.74
N GLN A 100 -5.52 -5.81 5.90
CA GLN A 100 -6.20 -4.53 6.05
C GLN A 100 -5.21 -3.39 6.23
N CYS A 101 -5.56 -2.25 5.63
CA CYS A 101 -4.92 -0.99 5.96
C CYS A 101 -5.27 -0.57 7.40
N PRO A 102 -4.44 0.25 8.07
CA PRO A 102 -4.70 0.72 9.43
C PRO A 102 -6.09 1.36 9.63
N TYR A 103 -6.57 2.10 8.63
CA TYR A 103 -7.88 2.77 8.69
C TYR A 103 -9.02 1.76 8.76
N CYS A 104 -9.01 0.74 7.90
CA CYS A 104 -10.06 -0.29 7.92
C CYS A 104 -9.98 -1.11 9.20
N ALA A 105 -8.77 -1.41 9.68
CA ALA A 105 -8.62 -2.16 10.91
C ALA A 105 -9.05 -1.38 12.16
N ASP A 106 -8.97 -0.05 12.13
CA ASP A 106 -9.46 0.82 13.20
C ASP A 106 -10.99 1.05 13.11
N GLU A 107 -11.55 1.16 11.90
CA GLU A 107 -12.99 1.40 11.66
C GLU A 107 -13.84 0.12 11.77
N HIS A 108 -13.28 -1.00 11.34
CA HIS A 108 -13.87 -2.33 11.41
C HIS A 108 -12.90 -3.24 12.17
N PRO A 109 -12.78 -3.07 13.50
CA PRO A 109 -12.04 -4.02 14.30
C PRO A 109 -12.79 -5.35 14.25
N LEU A 110 -12.47 -6.18 13.26
CA LEU A 110 -12.89 -7.57 13.21
C LEU A 110 -12.07 -8.28 14.28
N THR A 111 -12.50 -8.13 15.54
CA THR A 111 -12.13 -9.05 16.61
C THR A 111 -12.71 -10.39 16.19
N GLY A 112 -11.87 -11.28 15.66
CA GLY A 112 -12.31 -12.60 15.23
C GLY A 112 -13.05 -13.30 16.38
N ASP A 113 -14.37 -13.38 16.25
CA ASP A 113 -15.28 -14.22 17.03
C ASP A 113 -16.71 -13.94 16.50
N GLU A 114 -17.06 -14.54 15.35
CA GLU A 114 -18.40 -15.11 15.08
C GLU A 114 -18.26 -16.33 14.14
#